data_AF-A0A961RVX2-F1
#
_entry.id   AF-A0A961RVX2-F1
#
_cell.length_a   1.000
_cell.length_b   1.000
_cell.length_c   1.000
_cell.angle_alpha   90.00
_cell.angle_beta   90.00
_cell.angle_gamma   90.00
#
_symmetry.space_group_name_H-M   'P 1'
#
loop_
_entity.id
_entity.type
_entity.pdbx_description
1 polymer ?
#
loop_
_entity_poly.entity_id
_entity_poly.type
_entity_poly.pdbx_seq_one_letter_code
_entity_poly.pdbx_strand_id
1 'polypeptide(L)' 'MSGDFEFLDYSVSGAVARITLDRPKVLNAFNAGLRRELLAAA' A
#
# COMPACT_ATOMS: atom_id res chain seq x y z
N MET A 1 12.69 2.62 5.85
CA MET A 1 11.69 3.68 6.05
C MET A 1 10.34 3.01 6.14
N SER A 2 9.83 2.75 7.33
CA SER A 2 8.44 2.38 7.56
C SER A 2 7.67 3.69 7.73
N GLY A 3 7.40 4.36 6.61
CA GLY A 3 6.41 5.42 6.60
C GLY A 3 5.05 4.75 6.62
N ASP A 4 4.25 4.99 7.65
CA ASP A 4 2.89 4.42 7.72
C ASP A 4 2.11 4.87 6.48
N PHE A 5 1.74 3.91 5.64
CA PHE A 5 0.89 4.14 4.48
C PHE A 5 -0.58 4.23 4.94
N GLU A 6 -1.35 5.15 4.36
CA GLU A 6 -2.76 5.34 4.72
C GLU A 6 -3.66 4.30 4.03
N PHE A 7 -3.27 3.85 2.84
CA PHE A 7 -4.09 3.03 1.96
C PHE A 7 -3.51 1.64 1.68
N LEU A 8 -2.31 1.38 2.18
CA LEU A 8 -1.58 0.14 1.97
C LEU A 8 -1.15 -0.45 3.32
N ASP A 9 -1.24 -1.76 3.42
CA ASP A 9 -0.40 -2.53 4.35
C ASP A 9 0.82 -3.05 3.57
N TYR A 10 2.02 -2.76 4.10
CA TYR A 10 3.29 -3.05 3.45
C TYR A 10 4.19 -3.86 4.38
N SER A 11 4.65 -5.00 3.90
CA SER A 11 5.61 -5.84 4.60
C SER A 11 6.65 -6.43 3.66
N VAL A 12 7.86 -6.69 4.19
CA VAL A 12 8.96 -7.32 3.46
C VAL A 12 9.39 -8.58 4.19
N SER A 13 9.47 -9.69 3.45
CA SER A 13 9.96 -10.98 3.95
C SER A 13 11.05 -11.51 3.02
N GLY A 14 12.31 -11.33 3.42
CA GLY A 14 13.46 -11.67 2.59
C GLY A 14 13.50 -10.83 1.31
N ALA A 15 13.48 -11.49 0.16
CA ALA A 15 13.47 -10.84 -1.16
C ALA A 15 12.05 -10.58 -1.72
N VAL A 16 11.00 -10.78 -0.92
CA VAL A 16 9.60 -10.61 -1.35
C VAL A 16 8.93 -9.50 -0.56
N ALA A 17 8.40 -8.49 -1.26
CA ALA A 17 7.51 -7.49 -0.69
C ALA A 17 6.04 -7.92 -0.87
N ARG A 18 5.24 -7.78 0.19
CA ARG A 18 3.78 -7.93 0.15
C ARG A 18 3.16 -6.55 0.31
N ILE A 19 2.33 -6.19 -0.65
CA ILE A 19 1.54 -4.96 -0.64
C ILE A 19 0.06 -5.37 -0.64
N THR A 20 -0.65 -5.01 0.41
CA THR A 20 -2.09 -5.25 0.54
C THR A 20 -2.82 -3.91 0.44
N LEU A 21 -3.83 -3.82 -0.41
CA LEU A 21 -4.70 -2.64 -0.46
C LEU A 21 -5.60 -2.63 0.79
N ASP A 22 -5.48 -1.63 1.65
CA ASP A 22 -6.23 -1.52 2.91
C ASP A 22 -7.24 -0.36 2.86
N ARG A 23 -8.24 -0.50 1.99
CA ARG A 23 -9.37 0.43 1.88
C ARG A 23 -10.70 -0.32 1.76
N PRO A 24 -11.01 -1.24 2.70
CA PRO A 24 -12.16 -2.15 2.57
C PRO A 24 -13.50 -1.40 2.49
N LYS A 25 -13.63 -0.25 3.16
CA LYS A 25 -14.86 0.59 3.17
C LYS A 25 -15.30 1.06 1.78
N VAL A 26 -14.38 1.05 0.80
CA VAL A 26 -14.64 1.44 -0.59
C VAL A 26 -14.23 0.34 -1.57
N LEU A 27 -14.25 -0.92 -1.13
CA LEU A 27 -13.87 -2.09 -1.94
C LEU A 27 -12.49 -1.97 -2.60
N ASN A 28 -11.53 -1.35 -1.89
CA ASN A 28 -10.19 -1.08 -2.40
C ASN A 28 -10.16 -0.31 -3.73
N ALA A 29 -11.21 0.47 -4.03
CA ALA A 29 -11.29 1.25 -5.25
C ALA A 29 -10.07 2.17 -5.39
N PHE A 30 -9.62 2.37 -6.63
CA PHE A 30 -8.41 3.13 -6.89
C PHE A 30 -8.64 4.64 -6.67
N ASN A 31 -7.64 5.36 -6.14
CA ASN A 31 -7.65 6.82 -6.01
C ASN A 31 -6.23 7.42 -6.12
N ALA A 32 -6.14 8.76 -6.10
CA ALA A 32 -4.86 9.46 -6.24
C ALA A 32 -3.90 9.21 -5.06
N GLY A 33 -4.43 9.07 -3.84
CA GLY A 33 -3.65 8.77 -2.64
C GLY A 33 -3.00 7.38 -2.72
N LEU A 34 -3.80 6.35 -3.00
CA LEU A 34 -3.33 4.99 -3.21
C LEU A 34 -2.31 4.90 -4.34
N ARG A 35 -2.52 5.61 -5.46
CA ARG A 35 -1.54 5.68 -6.54
C ARG A 35 -0.19 6.22 -6.07
N ARG A 36 -0.19 7.29 -5.27
CA ARG A 36 1.03 7.90 -4.73
C ARG A 36 1.76 6.92 -3.81
N GLU A 37 1.04 6.20 -2.97
CA GLU A 37 1.64 5.22 -2.05
C GLU A 37 2.21 4.00 -2.79
N LEU A 38 1.51 3.49 -3.80
CA LEU A 38 2.02 2.40 -4.64
C LEU A 38 3.32 2.79 -5.35
N LEU A 39 3.45 4.04 -5.81
CA LEU A 39 4.68 4.55 -6.42
C LEU A 39 5.82 4.76 -5.41
N ALA A 40 5.50 4.95 -4.13
CA ALA A 40 6.50 5.10 -3.08
C ALA A 40 6.95 3.75 -2.50
N ALA A 41 6.12 2.71 -2.62
CA ALA A 41 6.41 1.35 -2.16
C ALA A 41 7.15 0.48 -3.21
N ALA A 42 7.19 0.93 -4.47
CA ALA A 42 7.90 0.31 -5.59
C ALA A 42 9.31 0.92 -5.76
#